data_AF-A0A7U8B2I2-F1
#
_entry.id   AF-A0A7U8B2I2-F1
#
_cell.length_a   1.000
_cell.length_b   1.000
_cell.length_c   1.000
_cell.angle_alpha   90.00
_cell.angle_beta   90.00
_cell.angle_gamma   90.00
#
_symmetry.space_group_name_H-M   'P 1'
#
loop_
_entity.id
_entity.type
_entity.pdbx_description
1 polymer ?
#
loop_
_entity_poly.entity_id
_entity_poly.type
_entity_poly.pdbx_seq_one_letter_code
_entity_poly.pdbx_strand_id
1 'polypeptide(L)'
;MVNLCDFKQEPIINYPTFWDFKVILEREEKAGELFESILKQREFKYKASNSSKNGKYQSYLLSIYVDSKEDRLSIFAKLKEKSKFVL
;
A
#
# COMPACT_ATOMS: atom_id res chain seq x y z
N MET A 1 13.81 0.05 36.10
CA MET A 1 12.52 0.39 35.48
C MET A 1 12.80 1.06 34.16
N VAL A 2 12.60 0.37 33.03
CA VAL A 2 12.76 0.99 31.71
C VAL A 2 11.51 1.82 31.45
N ASN A 3 11.68 3.14 31.40
CA ASN A 3 10.61 4.07 31.07
C ASN A 3 10.29 3.91 29.58
N LEU A 4 9.24 3.16 29.27
CA LEU A 4 8.77 2.83 27.92
C LEU A 4 8.16 4.03 27.17
N CYS A 5 8.32 5.26 27.68
CA CYS A 5 7.60 6.46 27.22
C CYS A 5 8.45 7.48 26.43
N ASP A 6 9.74 7.22 26.17
CA ASP A 6 10.63 8.19 25.51
C ASP A 6 10.95 7.89 24.03
N PHE A 7 10.42 6.81 23.45
CA PHE A 7 10.55 6.56 22.01
C PHE A 7 9.44 7.29 21.22
N LYS A 8 9.44 8.61 21.31
CA LYS A 8 8.77 9.50 20.34
C LYS A 8 9.64 9.74 19.10
N GLN A 9 10.57 8.83 18.83
CA GLN A 9 11.34 8.86 17.61
C GLN A 9 10.49 8.19 16.53
N GLU A 10 9.95 9.01 15.61
CA GLU A 10 9.39 8.48 14.36
C GLU A 10 10.42 7.52 13.75
N PRO A 11 10.00 6.34 13.26
CA PRO A 11 10.94 5.39 12.67
C PRO A 11 11.72 6.08 11.56
N ILE A 12 13.05 6.06 11.69
CA ILE A 12 13.95 6.56 10.65
C ILE A 12 13.87 5.57 9.50
N ILE A 13 13.05 5.91 8.50
CA ILE A 13 12.93 5.14 7.27
C ILE A 13 14.03 5.60 6.34
N ASN A 14 14.98 4.72 6.03
CA ASN A 14 15.97 4.97 5.00
C ASN A 14 15.32 4.78 3.63
N TYR A 15 15.16 5.88 2.91
CA TYR A 15 14.73 5.88 1.53
C TYR A 15 15.96 5.84 0.58
N PRO A 16 15.82 5.29 -0.64
CA PRO A 16 14.64 4.63 -1.17
C PRO A 16 14.42 3.22 -0.61
N THR A 17 13.16 2.83 -0.41
CA THR A 17 12.81 1.50 0.10
C THR A 17 11.57 0.94 -0.59
N PHE A 18 11.38 -0.37 -0.54
CA PHE A 18 10.14 -1.00 -0.99
C PHE A 18 9.09 -0.89 0.12
N TRP A 19 7.96 -0.27 -0.19
CA TRP A 19 6.83 -0.16 0.70
C TRP A 19 5.70 -1.09 0.25
N ASP A 20 5.34 -2.02 1.12
CA ASP A 20 4.20 -2.91 0.92
C ASP A 20 2.92 -2.25 1.42
N PHE A 21 1.99 -2.01 0.50
CA PHE A 21 0.64 -1.55 0.79
C PHE A 21 -0.35 -2.69 0.63
N LYS A 22 -1.32 -2.78 1.53
CA LYS A 22 -2.41 -3.74 1.41
C LYS A 22 -3.64 -3.04 0.89
N VAL A 23 -3.99 -3.34 -0.34
CA VAL A 23 -5.15 -2.74 -1.03
C VAL A 23 -6.27 -3.77 -1.07
N ILE A 24 -7.45 -3.40 -0.57
CA ILE A 24 -8.63 -4.24 -0.60
C ILE A 24 -9.61 -3.65 -1.59
N LEU A 25 -9.92 -4.44 -2.61
CA LEU A 25 -10.81 -4.09 -3.71
C LEU A 25 -11.98 -5.08 -3.75
N GLU A 26 -13.04 -4.72 -4.45
CA GLU A 26 -14.11 -5.67 -4.76
C GLU A 26 -13.61 -6.66 -5.82
N ARG A 27 -14.05 -7.93 -5.76
CA ARG A 27 -13.61 -8.98 -6.69
C ARG A 27 -13.92 -8.64 -8.16
N GLU A 28 -14.95 -7.84 -8.37
CA GLU A 28 -15.40 -7.38 -9.69
C GLU A 28 -14.52 -6.24 -10.25
N GLU A 29 -13.78 -5.53 -9.38
CA GLU A 29 -12.83 -4.51 -9.80
C GLU A 29 -11.51 -5.10 -10.29
N LYS A 30 -11.01 -4.58 -11.42
CA LYS A 30 -9.70 -4.96 -11.95
C LYS A 30 -8.58 -4.20 -11.24
N ALA A 31 -8.08 -4.81 -10.16
CA ALA A 31 -6.95 -4.31 -9.39
C ALA A 31 -5.70 -4.01 -10.25
N GLY A 32 -5.42 -4.84 -11.26
CA GLY A 32 -4.28 -4.63 -12.17
C GLY A 32 -4.35 -3.28 -12.89
N GLU A 33 -5.47 -3.01 -13.58
CA GLU A 33 -5.68 -1.74 -14.29
C GLU A 33 -5.61 -0.53 -13.35
N LEU A 34 -6.11 -0.69 -12.12
CA LEU A 34 -6.07 0.35 -11.09
C LEU A 34 -4.62 0.65 -10.65
N PHE A 35 -3.83 -0.39 -10.37
CA PHE A 35 -2.42 -0.23 -10.00
C PHE A 35 -1.60 0.33 -11.16
N GLU A 36 -1.81 -0.17 -12.38
CA GLU A 36 -1.18 0.37 -13.59
C GLU A 36 -1.56 1.83 -13.83
N SER A 37 -2.81 2.23 -13.59
CA SER A 37 -3.25 3.62 -13.76
C SER A 37 -2.63 4.56 -12.72
N ILE A 38 -2.43 4.10 -11.49
CA ILE A 38 -1.85 4.88 -10.38
C ILE A 38 -0.33 4.97 -10.50
N LEU A 39 0.32 3.85 -10.81
CA LEU A 39 1.77 3.71 -10.77
C LEU A 39 2.40 3.95 -12.14
N LYS A 40 1.64 3.79 -13.22
CA LYS A 40 1.98 4.04 -14.64
C LYS A 40 3.29 3.43 -15.09
N GLN A 41 4.39 4.09 -14.77
CA GLN A 41 5.76 3.72 -15.19
C GLN A 41 6.69 3.43 -14.01
N ARG A 42 6.17 3.39 -12.78
CA ARG A 42 6.97 3.06 -11.60
C ARG A 42 7.15 1.56 -11.50
N GLU A 43 8.26 1.15 -10.89
CA GLU A 43 8.46 -0.25 -10.56
C GLU A 43 7.60 -0.63 -9.35
N PHE A 44 6.61 -1.48 -9.59
CA PHE A 44 5.75 -2.03 -8.56
C PHE A 44 5.49 -3.51 -8.79
N LYS A 45 5.20 -4.21 -7.70
CA LYS A 45 4.82 -5.62 -7.71
C LYS A 45 3.54 -5.75 -6.93
N TYR A 46 2.57 -6.49 -7.43
CA TYR A 46 1.37 -6.80 -6.67
C TYR A 46 1.09 -8.28 -6.67
N LYS A 47 0.54 -8.77 -5.56
CA LYS A 47 0.14 -10.16 -5.39
C LYS A 47 -1.24 -10.21 -4.75
N ALA A 48 -2.14 -10.99 -5.34
CA ALA A 48 -3.39 -11.33 -4.67
C ALA A 48 -3.06 -12.28 -3.52
N SER A 49 -3.39 -11.89 -2.29
CA SER A 49 -3.13 -12.72 -1.10
C SER A 49 -4.38 -13.45 -0.67
N ASN A 50 -5.46 -12.72 -0.37
CA ASN A 50 -6.60 -13.30 0.33
C ASN A 50 -7.92 -12.83 -0.27
N SER A 51 -8.83 -13.78 -0.42
CA SER A 51 -10.21 -13.50 -0.83
C SER A 51 -11.08 -13.51 0.43
N SER A 52 -12.00 -12.56 0.56
CA SER A 52 -12.91 -12.50 1.70
C SER A 52 -13.81 -13.75 1.74
N LYS A 53 -14.23 -14.17 2.96
CA LYS A 53 -15.07 -15.35 3.21
C LYS A 53 -16.35 -15.38 2.37
N ASN A 54 -16.87 -14.21 1.99
CA ASN A 54 -18.09 -14.08 1.19
C ASN A 54 -17.83 -13.81 -0.30
N GLY A 55 -16.57 -13.88 -0.75
CA GLY A 55 -16.17 -13.64 -2.14
C GLY A 55 -16.26 -12.19 -2.63
N LYS A 56 -16.82 -11.27 -1.83
CA LYS A 56 -17.04 -9.87 -2.23
C LYS A 56 -15.77 -9.05 -2.42
N TYR A 57 -14.78 -9.26 -1.54
CA TYR A 57 -13.55 -8.48 -1.52
C TYR A 57 -12.32 -9.33 -1.74
N GLN A 58 -11.33 -8.77 -2.43
CA GLN A 58 -10.04 -9.35 -2.69
C GLN A 58 -8.95 -8.43 -2.11
N SER A 59 -8.05 -9.02 -1.33
CA SER A 59 -6.88 -8.35 -0.77
C SER A 59 -5.68 -8.54 -1.70
N TYR A 60 -5.08 -7.42 -2.09
CA TYR A 60 -3.86 -7.33 -2.86
C TYR A 60 -2.76 -6.72 -2.02
N LEU A 61 -1.57 -7.27 -2.16
CA LEU A 61 -0.35 -6.82 -1.51
C LEU A 61 0.51 -6.18 -2.58
N LEU A 62 0.70 -4.87 -2.50
CA LEU A 62 1.28 -4.02 -3.52
C LEU A 62 2.60 -3.44 -2.98
N SER A 63 3.72 -3.98 -3.44
CA SER A 63 5.08 -3.53 -3.14
C SER A 63 5.48 -2.45 -4.14
N ILE A 64 5.81 -1.26 -3.66
CA ILE A 64 6.13 -0.10 -4.50
C ILE A 64 7.45 0.49 -4.04
N TYR A 65 8.30 0.87 -4.99
CA TYR A 65 9.52 1.58 -4.68
C TYR A 65 9.20 3.04 -4.32
N VAL A 66 9.48 3.45 -3.09
CA VAL A 66 9.28 4.81 -2.59
C VAL A 66 10.62 5.47 -2.32
N ASP A 67 10.80 6.65 -2.89
CA ASP A 67 12.06 7.41 -2.79
C ASP A 67 12.06 8.41 -1.61
N SER A 68 10.87 8.72 -1.07
CA SER A 68 10.71 9.67 0.03
C SER A 68 9.38 9.49 0.76
N LYS A 69 9.26 10.12 1.94
CA LYS A 69 8.01 10.13 2.74
C LYS A 69 6.85 10.75 1.98
N GLU A 70 7.08 11.85 1.28
CA GLU A 70 6.07 12.51 0.45
C GLU A 70 5.59 11.62 -0.70
N ASP A 71 6.52 10.90 -1.32
CA ASP A 71 6.24 9.98 -2.40
C ASP A 71 5.34 8.83 -1.93
N ARG A 72 5.68 8.23 -0.79
CA ARG A 72 4.86 7.23 -0.09
C ARG A 72 3.44 7.75 0.20
N LEU A 73 3.32 8.98 0.73
CA LEU A 73 2.03 9.59 1.06
C LEU A 73 1.19 9.87 -0.20
N SER A 74 1.83 10.36 -1.27
CA SER A 74 1.18 10.60 -2.56
C SER A 74 0.63 9.30 -3.15
N ILE A 75 1.42 8.22 -3.11
CA ILE A 75 0.98 6.90 -3.56
C ILE A 75 -0.19 6.38 -2.71
N PHE A 76 -0.09 6.47 -1.39
CA PHE A 76 -1.17 6.07 -0.49
C PHE A 76 -2.47 6.83 -0.76
N ALA A 77 -2.40 8.15 -0.97
CA ALA A 77 -3.57 8.97 -1.29
C ALA A 77 -4.22 8.54 -2.61
N LYS A 78 -3.42 8.32 -3.67
CA LYS A 78 -3.92 7.84 -4.97
C LYS A 78 -4.56 6.45 -4.88
N LEU A 79 -3.93 5.53 -4.13
CA LEU A 79 -4.49 4.21 -3.87
C LEU A 79 -5.81 4.31 -3.12
N LYS A 80 -5.88 5.16 -2.09
CA LYS A 80 -7.08 5.35 -1.27
C LYS A 80 -8.24 5.97 -2.04
N GLU A 81 -7.96 6.85 -3.01
CA GLU A 81 -9.00 7.44 -3.85
C GLU A 81 -9.65 6.42 -4.78
N LYS A 82 -8.84 5.48 -5.30
CA LYS A 82 -9.30 4.50 -6.29
C LYS A 82 -9.78 3.19 -5.67
N SER A 83 -9.33 2.84 -4.46
CA SER A 83 -9.70 1.59 -3.79
C SER A 83 -10.65 1.80 -2.62
N LYS A 84 -11.38 0.74 -2.24
CA LYS A 84 -12.28 0.79 -1.07
C LYS A 84 -11.50 0.94 0.24
N PHE A 85 -10.39 0.22 0.39
CA PHE A 85 -9.55 0.30 1.58
C PHE A 85 -8.07 0.12 1.23
N VAL A 86 -7.21 0.93 1.86
CA VAL A 86 -5.75 0.78 1.82
C VAL A 86 -5.24 0.77 3.25
N LEU A 87 -4.37 -0.20 3.55
CA LEU A 87 -3.73 -0.42 4.84
C LEU A 87 -2.21 -0.44 4.67
#